data_AF-A0A1G1NBC1-F1
#
_entry.id   AF-A0A1G1NBC1-F1
#
_cell.length_a   1.000
_cell.length_b   1.000
_cell.length_c   1.000
_cell.angle_alpha   90.00
_cell.angle_beta   90.00
_cell.angle_gamma   90.00
#
_symmetry.space_group_name_H-M   'P 1'
#
loop_
_entity.id
_entity.type
_entity.pdbx_description
1 polymer ?
#
loop_
_entity_poly.entity_id
_entity_poly.type
_entity_poly.pdbx_seq_one_letter_code
_entity_poly.pdbx_strand_id
1 'polypeptide(L)'
;MDKSNMIKASDFKLEECKSWEKTKSHLLALSRKKRIVFRGEPEDHKTALTTTLDRFLKYIPVNKFVIEPYLLEEFQRRYGNYSQIKPEQYNRVEWWSFMQHYGGPTRLLDWTYSFYVAVFFALENLDKINNKAVVWALDADWLEDVLDYGEHGNLKAALAKDPHMSKIKTFCEFDGKQMILRMTPSVLHERLSVQQGCFLMSGSPKVTFMQNLRKCSKKKDLKKYLFKFTFPKGPKERKEILRDLFRMNISRASLFPGLDGYAASFKTSTFSEPKLLEKRAFKERIVSDYWAWCS
;
A
#
# COMPACT_ATOMS: atom_id res chain seq x y z
N MET A 1 13.23 -5.11 21.06
CA MET A 1 13.23 -4.94 19.59
C MET A 1 14.68 -4.87 19.13
N ASP A 2 15.10 -5.80 18.27
CA ASP A 2 16.44 -5.79 17.69
C ASP A 2 16.64 -4.51 16.84
N LYS A 3 17.72 -3.77 17.10
CA LYS A 3 18.08 -2.53 16.37
C LYS A 3 18.30 -2.80 14.88
N SER A 4 18.57 -4.05 14.48
CA SER A 4 18.70 -4.47 13.08
C SER A 4 17.41 -4.30 12.27
N ASN A 5 16.25 -4.30 12.94
CA ASN A 5 14.92 -4.23 12.33
C ASN A 5 14.43 -2.80 12.06
N MET A 6 15.10 -1.77 12.60
CA MET A 6 14.67 -0.38 12.40
C MET A 6 15.14 0.16 11.05
N ILE A 7 14.30 1.00 10.42
CA ILE A 7 14.68 1.75 9.21
C ILE A 7 15.77 2.77 9.59
N LYS A 8 16.86 2.80 8.83
CA LYS A 8 18.00 3.69 9.04
C LYS A 8 17.90 4.87 8.09
N ALA A 9 18.37 6.05 8.50
CA ALA A 9 18.47 7.22 7.61
C ALA A 9 19.44 7.00 6.43
N SER A 10 20.27 5.95 6.48
CA SER A 10 21.10 5.51 5.37
C SER A 10 20.32 4.77 4.27
N ASP A 11 19.11 4.29 4.55
CA ASP A 11 18.36 3.42 3.62
C ASP A 11 17.62 4.20 2.54
N PHE A 12 17.33 5.49 2.76
CA PHE A 12 16.49 6.28 1.86
C PHE A 12 17.00 7.70 1.71
N LYS A 13 16.65 8.33 0.58
CA LYS A 13 16.80 9.76 0.40
C LYS A 13 15.58 10.47 0.99
N LEU A 14 15.79 11.29 2.01
CA LEU A 14 14.74 12.13 2.58
C LEU A 14 14.53 13.36 1.71
N GLU A 15 13.28 13.63 1.36
CA GLU A 15 12.89 14.83 0.62
C GLU A 15 11.71 15.51 1.33
N GLU A 16 11.94 16.73 1.82
CA GLU A 16 10.89 17.50 2.50
C GLU A 16 10.04 18.26 1.47
N CYS A 17 8.75 17.95 1.45
CA CYS A 17 7.78 18.61 0.59
C CYS A 17 7.44 19.99 1.15
N LYS A 18 8.07 21.05 0.63
CA LYS A 18 7.82 22.42 1.09
C LYS A 18 6.51 23.02 0.57
N SER A 19 6.04 22.60 -0.60
CA SER A 19 4.75 23.02 -1.15
C SER A 19 4.15 21.95 -2.05
N TRP A 20 2.82 21.89 -2.11
CA TRP A 20 2.09 20.88 -2.89
C TRP A 20 2.44 20.91 -4.38
N GLU A 21 2.48 22.09 -5.00
CA GLU A 21 2.82 22.24 -6.42
C GLU A 21 4.24 21.80 -6.77
N LYS A 22 5.22 22.13 -5.91
CA LYS A 22 6.62 21.72 -6.13
C LYS A 22 6.75 20.21 -5.97
N THR A 23 6.07 19.63 -4.98
CA THR A 23 6.04 18.18 -4.77
C THR A 23 5.42 17.44 -5.95
N LYS A 24 4.26 17.90 -6.46
CA LYS A 24 3.64 17.36 -7.68
C LYS A 24 4.64 17.39 -8.85
N SER A 25 5.22 18.55 -9.13
CA SER A 25 6.15 18.75 -10.24
C SER A 25 7.37 17.83 -10.15
N HIS A 26 7.96 17.72 -8.96
CA HIS A 26 9.13 16.88 -8.72
C HIS A 26 8.83 15.39 -8.87
N LEU A 27 7.70 14.93 -8.32
CA LEU A 27 7.33 13.52 -8.39
C LEU A 27 6.89 13.10 -9.79
N LEU A 28 6.21 13.99 -10.52
CA LEU A 28 5.96 13.79 -11.95
C LEU A 28 7.26 13.72 -12.74
N ALA A 29 8.25 14.55 -12.43
CA ALA A 29 9.57 14.48 -13.07
C ALA A 29 10.32 13.18 -12.75
N LEU A 30 10.19 12.66 -11.52
CA LEU A 30 10.76 11.37 -11.12
C LEU A 30 10.09 10.22 -11.89
N SER A 31 8.75 10.19 -11.94
CA SER A 31 7.96 9.18 -12.65
C SER A 31 8.13 9.21 -14.17
N ARG A 32 8.57 10.32 -14.77
CA ARG A 32 8.91 10.39 -16.20
C ARG A 32 10.21 9.68 -16.56
N LYS A 33 11.15 9.60 -15.61
CA LYS A 33 12.48 9.02 -15.84
C LYS A 33 12.53 7.53 -15.54
N LYS A 34 11.68 7.08 -14.63
CA LYS A 34 11.72 5.75 -14.02
C LYS A 34 10.31 5.32 -13.68
N ARG A 35 10.04 4.03 -13.72
CA ARG A 35 8.81 3.47 -13.15
C ARG A 35 8.94 3.46 -11.64
N ILE A 36 8.14 4.28 -10.99
CA ILE A 36 8.11 4.42 -9.53
C ILE A 36 6.81 3.83 -9.01
N VAL A 37 6.92 3.07 -7.92
CA VAL A 37 5.77 2.69 -7.09
C VAL A 37 5.78 3.50 -5.80
N PHE A 38 4.60 3.85 -5.31
CA PHE A 38 4.41 4.71 -4.15
C PHE A 38 3.66 4.00 -3.03
N ARG A 39 3.93 4.40 -1.78
CA ARG A 39 3.15 3.97 -0.62
C ARG A 39 2.95 5.12 0.35
N GLY A 40 1.69 5.44 0.63
CA GLY A 40 1.31 6.39 1.65
C GLY A 40 1.12 5.74 3.00
N GLU A 41 1.69 6.32 4.04
CA GLU A 41 1.39 5.92 5.42
C GLU A 41 1.60 7.08 6.40
N PRO A 42 0.89 7.06 7.56
CA PRO A 42 1.23 7.95 8.66
C PRO A 42 2.68 7.72 9.12
N GLU A 43 3.39 8.78 9.49
CA GLU A 43 4.75 8.70 10.02
C GLU A 43 4.73 8.04 11.41
N ASP A 44 4.96 6.74 11.44
CA ASP A 44 5.35 6.00 12.63
C ASP A 44 6.58 5.15 12.31
N HIS A 45 7.73 5.56 12.86
CA HIS A 45 9.00 4.84 12.69
C HIS A 45 8.95 3.38 13.16
N LYS A 46 7.98 3.00 13.99
CA LYS A 46 7.81 1.62 14.49
C LYS A 46 7.01 0.73 13.55
N THR A 47 6.21 1.30 12.64
CA THR A 47 5.34 0.53 11.72
C THR A 47 5.59 0.83 10.25
N ALA A 48 6.53 1.73 9.95
CA ALA A 48 6.88 2.10 8.60
C ALA A 48 7.30 0.87 7.79
N LEU A 49 6.77 0.73 6.58
CA LEU A 49 7.05 -0.39 5.68
C LEU A 49 6.96 -1.78 6.35
N THR A 50 6.03 -1.95 7.29
CA THR A 50 5.84 -3.20 8.04
C THR A 50 4.62 -3.96 7.54
N THR A 51 4.79 -5.23 7.18
CA THR A 51 3.72 -6.10 6.64
C THR A 51 2.60 -6.32 7.65
N THR A 52 1.38 -6.64 7.19
CA THR A 52 0.26 -6.98 8.10
C THR A 52 0.58 -8.22 8.94
N LEU A 53 1.32 -9.18 8.38
CA LEU A 53 1.84 -10.34 9.11
C LEU A 53 2.84 -9.94 10.21
N ASP A 54 3.81 -9.07 9.91
CA ASP A 54 4.76 -8.60 10.95
C ASP A 54 4.05 -7.83 12.07
N ARG A 55 3.02 -7.03 11.73
CA ARG A 55 2.20 -6.33 12.73
C ARG A 55 1.42 -7.29 13.61
N PHE A 56 0.81 -8.32 13.01
CA PHE A 56 0.08 -9.36 13.73
C PHE A 56 0.98 -10.13 14.70
N LEU A 57 2.17 -10.52 14.24
CA LEU A 57 3.11 -11.33 15.03
C LEU A 57 3.88 -10.55 16.09
N LYS A 58 3.82 -9.23 16.09
CA LYS A 58 4.39 -8.41 17.18
C LYS A 58 3.84 -8.79 18.56
N TYR A 59 2.64 -9.34 18.61
CA TYR A 59 1.91 -9.68 19.84
C TYR A 59 1.83 -11.18 20.12
N ILE A 60 2.37 -12.03 19.24
CA ILE A 60 2.22 -13.49 19.32
C ILE A 60 3.59 -14.15 19.09
N PRO A 61 4.14 -14.89 20.08
CA PRO A 61 5.47 -15.50 19.97
C PRO A 61 5.43 -16.82 19.16
N VAL A 62 4.97 -16.75 17.91
CA VAL A 62 4.95 -17.90 16.99
C VAL A 62 5.91 -17.69 15.83
N ASN A 63 6.47 -18.79 15.35
CA ASN A 63 7.38 -18.77 14.22
C ASN A 63 6.63 -18.36 12.94
N LYS A 64 7.06 -17.26 12.30
CA LYS A 64 6.45 -16.73 11.07
C LYS A 64 6.41 -17.76 9.93
N PHE A 65 7.38 -18.70 9.87
CA PHE A 65 7.41 -19.79 8.89
C PHE A 65 6.31 -20.82 9.06
N VAL A 66 5.82 -20.98 10.29
CA VAL A 66 4.80 -21.98 10.61
C VAL A 66 3.42 -21.35 10.49
N ILE A 67 3.27 -20.15 11.03
CA ILE A 67 1.95 -19.50 11.13
C ILE A 67 1.43 -19.01 9.77
N GLU A 68 2.28 -18.53 8.86
CA GLU A 68 1.81 -17.99 7.58
C GLU A 68 1.23 -19.07 6.65
N PRO A 69 1.89 -20.23 6.42
CA PRO A 69 1.27 -21.33 5.68
C PRO A 69 -0.01 -21.82 6.34
N TYR A 70 -0.05 -21.94 7.67
CA TYR A 70 -1.25 -22.34 8.41
C TYR A 70 -2.42 -21.36 8.17
N LEU A 71 -2.19 -20.05 8.28
CA LEU A 71 -3.21 -19.03 8.06
C LEU A 71 -3.73 -19.05 6.62
N LEU A 72 -2.82 -19.25 5.65
CA LEU A 72 -3.19 -19.40 4.25
C LEU A 72 -4.09 -20.63 4.02
N GLU A 73 -3.72 -21.77 4.58
CA GLU A 73 -4.51 -23.01 4.47
C GLU A 73 -5.88 -22.87 5.13
N GLU A 74 -5.96 -22.26 6.31
CA GLU A 74 -7.25 -22.01 7.00
C GLU A 74 -8.14 -21.06 6.20
N PHE A 75 -7.56 -20.02 5.59
CA PHE A 75 -8.30 -19.13 4.69
C PHE A 75 -8.83 -19.90 3.48
N GLN A 76 -7.99 -20.70 2.81
CA GLN A 76 -8.38 -21.51 1.65
C GLN A 76 -9.51 -22.50 1.97
N ARG A 77 -9.45 -23.20 3.11
CA ARG A 77 -10.46 -24.19 3.54
C ARG A 77 -11.85 -23.58 3.69
N ARG A 78 -11.94 -22.35 4.19
CA ARG A 78 -13.21 -21.71 4.52
C ARG A 78 -13.67 -20.71 3.47
N TYR A 79 -12.81 -20.31 2.54
CA TYR A 79 -13.09 -19.28 1.54
C TYR A 79 -14.38 -19.54 0.76
N GLY A 80 -14.64 -20.81 0.40
CA GLY A 80 -15.85 -21.21 -0.35
C GLY A 80 -17.18 -20.92 0.37
N ASN A 81 -17.16 -20.71 1.69
CA ASN A 81 -18.36 -20.32 2.45
C ASN A 81 -18.70 -18.83 2.27
N TYR A 82 -17.75 -18.02 1.80
CA TYR A 82 -17.88 -16.57 1.70
C TYR A 82 -17.83 -16.05 0.26
N SER A 83 -17.26 -16.82 -0.68
CA SER A 83 -17.12 -16.42 -2.07
C SER A 83 -17.09 -17.63 -3.01
N GLN A 84 -17.65 -17.42 -4.21
CA GLN A 84 -17.71 -18.43 -5.28
C GLN A 84 -16.49 -18.37 -6.22
N ILE A 85 -15.78 -17.24 -6.28
CA ILE A 85 -14.62 -17.05 -7.16
C ILE A 85 -13.37 -17.59 -6.47
N LYS A 86 -13.00 -18.83 -6.74
CA LYS A 86 -11.81 -19.45 -6.14
C LYS A 86 -10.57 -19.23 -7.04
N PRO A 87 -9.48 -18.70 -6.49
CA PRO A 87 -8.16 -18.78 -7.14
C PRO A 87 -7.78 -20.22 -7.47
N GLU A 88 -6.82 -20.39 -8.38
CA GLU A 88 -6.18 -21.69 -8.55
C GLU A 88 -5.56 -22.13 -7.21
N GLN A 89 -5.80 -23.38 -6.83
CA GLN A 89 -5.45 -23.91 -5.49
C GLN A 89 -3.98 -23.65 -5.12
N TYR A 90 -3.07 -23.75 -6.10
CA TYR A 90 -1.63 -23.62 -5.89
C TYR A 90 -1.07 -22.20 -6.10
N ASN A 91 -1.90 -21.25 -6.53
CA ASN A 91 -1.48 -19.86 -6.74
C ASN A 91 -1.45 -19.10 -5.41
N ARG A 92 -0.38 -19.32 -4.61
CA ARG A 92 -0.22 -18.72 -3.28
C ARG A 92 -0.28 -17.20 -3.29
N VAL A 93 0.28 -16.56 -4.31
CA VAL A 93 0.32 -15.10 -4.41
C VAL A 93 -1.08 -14.53 -4.60
N GLU A 94 -1.90 -15.18 -5.43
CA GLU A 94 -3.29 -14.80 -5.59
C GLU A 94 -4.07 -15.02 -4.29
N TRP A 95 -3.93 -16.18 -3.65
CA TRP A 95 -4.57 -16.41 -2.34
C TRP A 95 -4.19 -15.38 -1.27
N TRP A 96 -2.93 -14.95 -1.21
CA TRP A 96 -2.53 -13.86 -0.31
C TRP A 96 -3.10 -12.50 -0.73
N SER A 97 -3.24 -12.22 -2.03
CA SER A 97 -3.92 -11.01 -2.50
C SER A 97 -5.37 -10.97 -2.02
N PHE A 98 -6.11 -12.07 -2.15
CA PHE A 98 -7.47 -12.20 -1.60
C PHE A 98 -7.47 -12.05 -0.08
N MET A 99 -6.58 -12.74 0.62
CA MET A 99 -6.52 -12.66 2.09
C MET A 99 -6.22 -11.23 2.58
N GLN A 100 -5.28 -10.53 1.94
CA GLN A 100 -4.95 -9.13 2.20
C GLN A 100 -6.14 -8.20 1.90
N HIS A 101 -6.90 -8.45 0.83
CA HIS A 101 -8.09 -7.68 0.46
C HIS A 101 -9.14 -7.64 1.58
N TYR A 102 -9.30 -8.75 2.30
CA TYR A 102 -10.19 -8.88 3.46
C TYR A 102 -9.50 -8.57 4.81
N GLY A 103 -8.29 -7.99 4.80
CA GLY A 103 -7.58 -7.55 6.00
C GLY A 103 -6.80 -8.64 6.74
N GLY A 104 -6.62 -9.81 6.13
CA GLY A 104 -5.84 -10.89 6.71
C GLY A 104 -4.33 -10.58 6.77
N PRO A 105 -3.59 -11.21 7.69
CA PRO A 105 -2.16 -11.00 7.87
C PRO A 105 -1.33 -11.67 6.77
N THR A 106 -0.67 -10.90 5.91
CA THR A 106 0.16 -11.39 4.81
C THR A 106 1.55 -10.76 4.83
N ARG A 107 2.51 -11.38 4.12
CA ARG A 107 3.82 -10.79 3.81
C ARG A 107 3.79 -9.74 2.69
N LEU A 108 2.62 -9.41 2.15
CA LEU A 108 2.46 -8.39 1.12
C LEU A 108 2.46 -7.00 1.74
N LEU A 109 2.98 -6.03 1.00
CA LEU A 109 2.75 -4.61 1.24
C LEU A 109 2.02 -4.01 0.06
N ASP A 110 1.00 -3.21 0.36
CA ASP A 110 0.26 -2.45 -0.65
C ASP A 110 1.11 -1.25 -1.12
N TRP A 111 1.29 -1.15 -2.44
CA TRP A 111 1.88 -0.02 -3.13
C TRP A 111 0.96 0.38 -4.27
N THR A 112 1.17 1.55 -4.85
CA THR A 112 0.35 2.07 -5.96
C THR A 112 1.24 2.75 -6.99
N TYR A 113 0.85 2.65 -8.26
CA TYR A 113 1.46 3.44 -9.34
C TYR A 113 1.04 4.90 -9.30
N SER A 114 -0.04 5.23 -8.60
CA SER A 114 -0.52 6.60 -8.47
C SER A 114 0.08 7.29 -7.25
N PHE A 115 0.92 8.28 -7.51
CA PHE A 115 1.39 9.20 -6.49
C PHE A 115 0.23 9.82 -5.69
N TYR A 116 -0.84 10.24 -6.38
CA TYR A 116 -1.98 10.88 -5.76
C TYR A 116 -2.74 9.94 -4.79
N VAL A 117 -2.87 8.67 -5.15
CA VAL A 117 -3.47 7.65 -4.27
C VAL A 117 -2.58 7.43 -3.04
N ALA A 118 -1.26 7.39 -3.20
CA ALA A 118 -0.35 7.31 -2.06
C ALA A 118 -0.46 8.53 -1.13
N VAL A 119 -0.55 9.76 -1.67
CA VAL A 119 -0.75 10.96 -0.85
C VAL A 119 -2.08 10.90 -0.09
N PHE A 120 -3.15 10.43 -0.74
CA PHE A 120 -4.43 10.23 -0.08
C PHE A 120 -4.29 9.32 1.14
N PHE A 121 -3.67 8.13 0.98
CA PHE A 121 -3.44 7.19 2.08
C PHE A 121 -2.55 7.74 3.20
N ALA A 122 -1.58 8.59 2.86
CA ALA A 122 -0.74 9.23 3.86
C ALA A 122 -1.52 10.26 4.70
N LEU A 123 -2.53 10.91 4.13
CA LEU A 123 -3.24 12.06 4.73
C LEU A 123 -4.62 11.74 5.32
N GLU A 124 -5.30 10.68 4.88
CA GLU A 124 -6.70 10.42 5.28
C GLU A 124 -6.89 10.21 6.78
N ASN A 125 -5.97 9.50 7.45
CA ASN A 125 -6.09 9.10 8.87
C ASN A 125 -5.13 9.85 9.80
N LEU A 126 -4.72 11.08 9.45
CA LEU A 126 -3.92 11.92 10.35
C LEU A 126 -4.81 12.48 11.47
N ASP A 127 -5.08 11.68 12.48
CA ASP A 127 -5.93 12.04 13.62
C ASP A 127 -5.17 12.77 14.74
N LYS A 128 -3.84 12.87 14.64
CA LYS A 128 -2.97 13.52 15.63
C LYS A 128 -2.29 14.73 15.03
N ILE A 129 -2.39 15.87 15.70
CA ILE A 129 -1.73 17.16 15.39
C ILE A 129 -0.21 17.00 15.14
N ASN A 130 0.40 15.92 15.64
CA ASN A 130 1.84 15.67 15.54
C ASN A 130 2.28 14.59 14.53
N ASN A 131 1.36 13.84 13.90
CA ASN A 131 1.75 12.83 12.92
C ASN A 131 2.09 13.49 11.57
N LYS A 132 3.26 13.20 11.00
CA LYS A 132 3.57 13.62 9.63
C LYS A 132 2.98 12.61 8.64
N ALA A 133 2.61 13.05 7.45
CA ALA A 133 2.34 12.15 6.35
C ALA A 133 3.65 11.79 5.64
N VAL A 134 3.80 10.50 5.31
CA VAL A 134 4.93 10.00 4.54
C VAL A 134 4.42 9.35 3.27
N VAL A 135 5.07 9.69 2.16
CA VAL A 135 4.98 8.90 0.92
C VAL A 135 6.35 8.30 0.65
N TRP A 136 6.41 6.98 0.61
CA TRP A 136 7.55 6.26 0.10
C TRP A 136 7.46 6.18 -1.42
N ALA A 137 8.61 6.28 -2.08
CA ALA A 137 8.73 6.07 -3.52
C ALA A 137 9.89 5.12 -3.78
N LEU A 138 9.64 4.04 -4.52
CA LEU A 138 10.62 3.02 -4.85
C LEU A 138 10.75 2.87 -6.37
N ASP A 139 11.99 2.85 -6.84
CA ASP A 139 12.35 2.55 -8.22
C ASP A 139 12.06 1.08 -8.55
N ALA A 140 10.99 0.86 -9.31
CA ALA A 140 10.52 -0.48 -9.69
C ALA A 140 11.37 -1.09 -10.81
N ASP A 141 11.97 -0.27 -11.67
CA ASP A 141 12.87 -0.75 -12.72
C ASP A 141 14.14 -1.31 -12.09
N TRP A 142 14.72 -0.58 -11.14
CA TRP A 142 15.85 -1.08 -10.35
C TRP A 142 15.52 -2.40 -9.62
N LEU A 143 14.31 -2.49 -9.04
CA LEU A 143 13.89 -3.69 -8.31
C LEU A 143 13.80 -4.92 -9.23
N GLU A 144 13.40 -4.74 -10.48
CA GLU A 144 13.39 -5.81 -11.48
C GLU A 144 14.79 -6.15 -11.99
N ASP A 145 15.65 -5.16 -12.18
CA ASP A 145 17.04 -5.39 -12.60
C ASP A 145 17.82 -6.22 -11.60
N VAL A 146 17.62 -6.00 -10.28
CA VAL A 146 18.33 -6.76 -9.24
C VAL A 146 17.89 -8.24 -9.16
N LEU A 147 16.80 -8.65 -9.82
CA LEU A 147 16.38 -10.06 -9.88
C LEU A 147 17.35 -10.94 -10.67
N ASP A 148 18.12 -10.35 -11.60
CA ASP A 148 19.12 -11.06 -12.42
C ASP A 148 20.47 -11.23 -11.71
N TYR A 149 20.72 -10.50 -10.63
CA TYR A 149 22.04 -10.43 -10.03
C TYR A 149 22.09 -11.22 -8.71
N GLY A 150 22.73 -12.40 -8.66
CA GLY A 150 23.21 -13.03 -7.41
C GLY A 150 23.04 -14.55 -7.28
N GLU A 151 23.26 -15.08 -6.06
CA GLU A 151 23.12 -16.49 -5.61
C GLU A 151 21.69 -17.06 -5.75
N HIS A 152 20.80 -16.37 -6.47
CA HIS A 152 19.36 -16.62 -6.45
C HIS A 152 18.85 -17.33 -7.70
N GLY A 153 19.73 -17.71 -8.64
CA GLY A 153 19.34 -18.31 -9.92
C GLY A 153 18.72 -17.28 -10.88
N ASN A 154 18.31 -17.72 -12.06
CA ASN A 154 17.73 -16.85 -13.09
C ASN A 154 16.22 -16.61 -12.82
N LEU A 155 15.91 -15.90 -11.73
CA LEU A 155 14.52 -15.60 -11.33
C LEU A 155 13.78 -14.79 -12.39
N LYS A 156 14.47 -13.93 -13.14
CA LYS A 156 13.85 -13.19 -14.24
C LYS A 156 13.38 -14.11 -15.35
N ALA A 157 14.16 -15.14 -15.72
CA ALA A 157 13.70 -16.13 -16.69
C ALA A 157 12.53 -16.98 -16.16
N ALA A 158 12.49 -17.26 -14.85
CA ALA A 158 11.35 -17.94 -14.24
C ALA A 158 10.10 -17.06 -14.31
N LEU A 159 10.20 -15.78 -13.94
CA LEU A 159 9.11 -14.81 -14.00
C LEU A 159 8.70 -14.44 -15.43
N ALA A 160 9.60 -14.50 -16.41
CA ALA A 160 9.24 -14.32 -17.82
C ALA A 160 8.29 -15.43 -18.30
N LYS A 161 8.39 -16.64 -17.73
CA LYS A 161 7.52 -17.78 -18.03
C LYS A 161 6.28 -17.87 -17.14
N ASP A 162 6.33 -17.28 -15.96
CA ASP A 162 5.26 -17.28 -14.96
C ASP A 162 5.23 -15.94 -14.21
N PRO A 163 4.78 -14.86 -14.87
CA PRO A 163 4.90 -13.49 -14.36
C PRO A 163 4.04 -13.21 -13.13
N HIS A 164 3.01 -14.02 -12.91
CA HIS A 164 2.12 -13.93 -11.75
C HIS A 164 2.50 -14.91 -10.63
N MET A 165 3.56 -15.72 -10.82
CA MET A 165 3.96 -16.80 -9.91
C MET A 165 2.79 -17.74 -9.57
N SER A 166 1.98 -18.04 -10.59
CA SER A 166 0.83 -18.93 -10.48
C SER A 166 1.24 -20.36 -10.13
N LYS A 167 2.44 -20.77 -10.52
CA LYS A 167 2.95 -22.12 -10.30
C LYS A 167 3.73 -22.20 -8.98
N ILE A 168 3.43 -23.23 -8.20
CA ILE A 168 4.13 -23.51 -6.94
C ILE A 168 5.64 -23.64 -7.12
N LYS A 169 6.10 -24.19 -8.25
CA LYS A 169 7.53 -24.33 -8.57
C LYS A 169 8.23 -22.96 -8.62
N THR A 170 7.66 -22.02 -9.36
CA THR A 170 8.16 -20.63 -9.45
C THR A 170 8.17 -19.98 -8.08
N PHE A 171 7.11 -20.19 -7.28
CA PHE A 171 7.05 -19.71 -5.91
C PHE A 171 8.15 -20.27 -5.01
N CYS A 172 8.38 -21.57 -5.04
CA CYS A 172 9.42 -22.22 -4.25
C CYS A 172 10.84 -21.76 -4.62
N GLU A 173 11.06 -21.31 -5.86
CA GLU A 173 12.34 -20.72 -6.25
C GLU A 173 12.60 -19.38 -5.55
N PHE A 174 11.57 -18.68 -5.08
CA PHE A 174 11.67 -17.37 -4.44
C PHE A 174 11.58 -17.45 -2.91
N ASP A 175 10.72 -18.32 -2.39
CA ASP A 175 10.39 -18.37 -0.96
C ASP A 175 11.62 -18.64 -0.08
N GLY A 176 11.74 -17.87 0.98
CA GLY A 176 12.88 -17.90 1.90
C GLY A 176 14.09 -17.06 1.48
N LYS A 177 14.22 -16.64 0.22
CA LYS A 177 15.33 -15.79 -0.24
C LYS A 177 15.13 -14.34 0.20
N GLN A 178 16.18 -13.70 0.74
CA GLN A 178 16.11 -12.31 1.19
C GLN A 178 16.09 -11.34 0.01
N MET A 179 14.90 -10.97 -0.43
CA MET A 179 14.67 -10.05 -1.54
C MET A 179 13.23 -9.51 -1.51
N ILE A 180 12.98 -8.45 -2.27
CA ILE A 180 11.64 -7.92 -2.53
C ILE A 180 11.27 -8.21 -3.97
N LEU A 181 10.02 -8.63 -4.19
CA LEU A 181 9.47 -8.82 -5.52
C LEU A 181 8.22 -7.98 -5.70
N ARG A 182 8.13 -7.30 -6.84
CA ARG A 182 6.91 -6.63 -7.26
C ARG A 182 5.97 -7.66 -7.87
N MET A 183 4.78 -7.78 -7.30
CA MET A 183 3.74 -8.69 -7.74
C MET A 183 2.51 -7.91 -8.19
N THR A 184 1.89 -8.41 -9.25
CA THR A 184 0.55 -8.00 -9.68
C THR A 184 -0.23 -9.30 -9.85
N PRO A 185 -1.28 -9.56 -9.04
CA PRO A 185 -2.02 -10.81 -9.13
C PRO A 185 -2.74 -10.91 -10.48
N SER A 186 -2.98 -12.13 -10.93
CA SER A 186 -3.73 -12.44 -12.17
C SER A 186 -5.15 -11.89 -12.12
N VAL A 187 -5.85 -12.14 -11.02
CA VAL A 187 -7.14 -11.53 -10.73
C VAL A 187 -6.93 -10.25 -9.94
N LEU A 188 -7.20 -9.12 -10.57
CA LEU A 188 -7.25 -7.83 -9.91
C LEU A 188 -8.63 -7.67 -9.26
N HIS A 189 -8.67 -7.63 -7.94
CA HIS A 189 -9.88 -7.15 -7.27
C HIS A 189 -10.16 -5.70 -7.61
N GLU A 190 -11.43 -5.34 -7.62
CA GLU A 190 -11.90 -3.98 -7.93
C GLU A 190 -11.14 -2.92 -7.14
N ARG A 191 -10.94 -3.13 -5.82
CA ARG A 191 -10.14 -2.22 -4.96
C ARG A 191 -8.72 -2.06 -5.47
N LEU A 192 -8.04 -3.14 -5.83
CA LEU A 192 -6.65 -3.09 -6.30
C LEU A 192 -6.57 -2.36 -7.65
N SER A 193 -7.54 -2.60 -8.54
CA SER A 193 -7.63 -1.93 -9.84
C SER A 193 -7.85 -0.42 -9.70
N VAL A 194 -8.86 0.00 -8.92
CA VAL A 194 -9.20 1.42 -8.75
C VAL A 194 -8.09 2.19 -8.02
N GLN A 195 -7.40 1.54 -7.08
CA GLN A 195 -6.26 2.13 -6.38
C GLN A 195 -4.98 2.16 -7.22
N GLN A 196 -5.00 1.62 -8.44
CA GLN A 196 -3.82 1.42 -9.30
C GLN A 196 -2.72 0.68 -8.52
N GLY A 197 -3.14 -0.31 -7.75
CA GLY A 197 -2.33 -0.97 -6.75
C GLY A 197 -1.44 -2.07 -7.33
N CYS A 198 -0.31 -2.28 -6.66
CA CYS A 198 0.54 -3.45 -6.82
C CYS A 198 1.01 -3.90 -5.43
N PHE A 199 1.50 -5.14 -5.33
CA PHE A 199 2.09 -5.62 -4.09
C PHE A 199 3.61 -5.64 -4.19
N LEU A 200 4.29 -5.27 -3.11
CA LEU A 200 5.67 -5.67 -2.89
C LEU A 200 5.69 -6.80 -1.87
N MET A 201 6.20 -7.96 -2.27
CA MET A 201 6.25 -9.18 -1.48
C MET A 201 7.66 -9.43 -0.94
N SER A 202 7.76 -9.79 0.33
CA SER A 202 9.03 -10.22 0.93
C SER A 202 9.33 -11.69 0.59
N GLY A 203 10.50 -11.97 0.03
CA GLY A 203 10.92 -13.35 -0.27
C GLY A 203 11.18 -14.16 0.98
N SER A 204 11.85 -13.57 1.96
CA SER A 204 12.07 -14.22 3.25
C SER A 204 11.15 -13.63 4.31
N PRO A 205 10.18 -14.39 4.83
CA PRO A 205 9.36 -13.94 5.93
C PRO A 205 10.14 -13.98 7.27
N LYS A 206 11.40 -14.47 7.31
CA LYS A 206 12.23 -14.51 8.55
C LYS A 206 12.62 -13.13 9.03
N VAL A 207 12.67 -12.19 8.10
CA VAL A 207 13.22 -10.85 8.31
C VAL A 207 12.22 -9.82 7.81
N THR A 208 12.40 -8.59 8.28
CA THR A 208 11.53 -7.47 7.91
C THR A 208 11.61 -7.16 6.42
N PHE A 209 10.61 -6.45 5.91
CA PHE A 209 10.61 -5.90 4.55
C PHE A 209 11.90 -5.12 4.24
N MET A 210 12.34 -4.26 5.16
CA MET A 210 13.56 -3.46 4.95
C MET A 210 14.84 -4.30 4.94
N GLN A 211 14.91 -5.39 5.69
CA GLN A 211 16.05 -6.32 5.62
C GLN A 211 16.10 -7.05 4.28
N ASN A 212 14.95 -7.51 3.77
CA ASN A 212 14.85 -8.05 2.42
C ASN A 212 15.30 -7.00 1.37
N LEU A 213 14.82 -5.76 1.47
CA LEU A 213 15.14 -4.68 0.54
C LEU A 213 16.62 -4.27 0.56
N ARG A 214 17.24 -4.19 1.75
CA ARG A 214 18.69 -3.91 1.88
C ARG A 214 19.54 -4.99 1.22
N LYS A 215 19.10 -6.26 1.25
CA LYS A 215 19.82 -7.34 0.59
C LYS A 215 19.80 -7.18 -0.94
N CYS A 216 18.68 -6.73 -1.51
CA CYS A 216 18.58 -6.38 -2.94
C CYS A 216 19.62 -5.33 -3.37
N SER A 217 19.97 -4.37 -2.49
CA SER A 217 20.95 -3.34 -2.84
C SER A 217 22.40 -3.85 -2.87
N LYS A 218 22.70 -5.04 -2.31
CA LYS A 218 24.06 -5.61 -2.24
C LYS A 218 25.11 -4.61 -1.71
N LYS A 219 24.78 -3.85 -0.67
CA LYS A 219 25.61 -2.77 -0.12
C LYS A 219 25.77 -1.54 -1.03
N LYS A 220 25.16 -1.51 -2.22
CA LYS A 220 24.99 -0.26 -2.98
C LYS A 220 24.08 0.69 -2.21
N ASP A 221 24.27 1.98 -2.47
CA ASP A 221 23.51 3.05 -1.84
C ASP A 221 22.02 2.97 -2.21
N LEU A 222 21.20 2.50 -1.26
CA LEU A 222 19.75 2.33 -1.41
C LEU A 222 19.03 3.68 -1.59
N LYS A 223 19.65 4.80 -1.17
CA LYS A 223 19.10 6.15 -1.34
C LYS A 223 18.90 6.56 -2.80
N LYS A 224 19.56 5.87 -3.73
CA LYS A 224 19.38 6.09 -5.18
C LYS A 224 18.04 5.56 -5.71
N TYR A 225 17.40 4.68 -4.95
CA TYR A 225 16.24 3.90 -5.39
C TYR A 225 15.05 4.02 -4.44
N LEU A 226 15.27 4.26 -3.14
CA LEU A 226 14.24 4.48 -2.14
C LEU A 226 14.24 5.93 -1.65
N PHE A 227 13.10 6.58 -1.78
CA PHE A 227 12.87 7.96 -1.38
C PHE A 227 11.77 8.02 -0.32
N LYS A 228 11.93 8.93 0.64
CA LYS A 228 10.93 9.23 1.67
C LYS A 228 10.53 10.69 1.53
N PHE A 229 9.28 10.93 1.14
CA PHE A 229 8.69 12.26 1.07
C PHE A 229 7.93 12.55 2.36
N THR A 230 8.24 13.66 3.01
CA THR A 230 7.50 14.14 4.20
C THR A 230 6.68 15.35 3.85
N PHE A 231 5.41 15.35 4.25
CA PHE A 231 4.47 16.44 3.94
C PHE A 231 4.35 17.43 5.11
N PRO A 232 4.00 18.72 4.83
CA PRO A 232 3.79 19.72 5.85
C PRO A 232 2.71 19.30 6.87
N LYS A 233 2.89 19.73 8.12
CA LYS A 233 1.98 19.42 9.24
C LYS A 233 0.71 20.29 9.26
N GLY A 234 0.70 21.39 8.52
CA GLY A 234 -0.33 22.41 8.64
C GLY A 234 -1.71 21.90 8.22
N PRO A 235 -2.76 22.11 9.03
CA PRO A 235 -4.12 21.74 8.66
C PRO A 235 -4.60 22.39 7.35
N LYS A 236 -4.05 23.56 7.01
CA LYS A 236 -4.38 24.30 5.79
C LYS A 236 -3.84 23.59 4.55
N GLU A 237 -2.56 23.26 4.52
CA GLU A 237 -1.96 22.52 3.39
C GLU A 237 -2.60 21.14 3.24
N ARG A 238 -2.85 20.43 4.35
CA ARG A 238 -3.55 19.13 4.31
C ARG A 238 -4.92 19.25 3.63
N LYS A 239 -5.73 20.23 4.04
CA LYS A 239 -7.06 20.45 3.45
C LYS A 239 -6.98 20.80 1.96
N GLU A 240 -6.00 21.62 1.57
CA GLU A 240 -5.76 21.97 0.18
C GLU A 240 -5.45 20.73 -0.67
N ILE A 241 -4.52 19.89 -0.21
CA ILE A 241 -4.15 18.64 -0.90
C ILE A 241 -5.35 17.70 -1.00
N LEU A 242 -6.07 17.46 0.09
CA LEU A 242 -7.24 16.57 0.09
C LEU A 242 -8.36 17.09 -0.82
N ARG A 243 -8.55 18.41 -0.92
CA ARG A 243 -9.52 19.02 -1.85
C ARG A 243 -9.10 18.82 -3.31
N ASP A 244 -7.83 18.99 -3.62
CA ASP A 244 -7.31 18.71 -4.97
C ASP A 244 -7.48 17.24 -5.34
N LEU A 245 -7.14 16.32 -4.43
CA LEU A 245 -7.36 14.88 -4.60
C LEU A 245 -8.84 14.57 -4.84
N PHE A 246 -9.73 15.16 -4.05
CA PHE A 246 -11.18 15.00 -4.22
C PHE A 246 -11.65 15.47 -5.60
N ARG A 247 -11.15 16.61 -6.11
CA ARG A 247 -11.44 17.12 -7.47
C ARG A 247 -10.94 16.21 -8.58
N MET A 248 -9.93 15.39 -8.32
CA MET A 248 -9.43 14.35 -9.23
C MET A 248 -10.18 13.01 -9.04
N ASN A 249 -11.31 13.01 -8.33
CA ASN A 249 -12.09 11.83 -7.97
C ASN A 249 -11.31 10.81 -7.13
N ILE A 250 -10.34 11.27 -6.33
CA ILE A 250 -9.57 10.45 -5.39
C ILE A 250 -10.15 10.68 -3.99
N SER A 251 -10.98 9.74 -3.55
CA SER A 251 -11.69 9.79 -2.28
C SER A 251 -11.87 8.38 -1.71
N ARG A 252 -12.31 8.27 -0.46
CA ARG A 252 -12.60 6.96 0.13
C ARG A 252 -13.71 6.21 -0.65
N ALA A 253 -14.73 6.94 -1.12
CA ALA A 253 -15.84 6.36 -1.88
C ALA A 253 -15.40 5.79 -3.23
N SER A 254 -14.47 6.46 -3.92
CA SER A 254 -13.94 5.97 -5.19
C SER A 254 -12.92 4.85 -4.98
N LEU A 255 -11.98 5.00 -4.03
CA LEU A 255 -10.90 4.01 -3.82
C LEU A 255 -11.37 2.71 -3.13
N PHE A 256 -12.51 2.74 -2.44
CA PHE A 256 -13.11 1.57 -1.79
C PHE A 256 -14.56 1.42 -2.25
N PRO A 257 -14.79 0.79 -3.40
CA PRO A 257 -16.15 0.53 -3.88
C PRO A 257 -16.99 -0.22 -2.86
N GLY A 258 -18.28 0.09 -2.84
CA GLY A 258 -19.26 -0.46 -1.91
C GLY A 258 -19.64 0.48 -0.77
N LEU A 259 -20.61 0.03 0.03
CA LEU A 259 -21.24 0.85 1.07
C LEU A 259 -20.25 1.26 2.17
N ASP A 260 -19.30 0.39 2.53
CA ASP A 260 -18.31 0.67 3.58
C ASP A 260 -17.42 1.86 3.20
N GLY A 261 -16.92 1.89 1.97
CA GLY A 261 -16.08 2.99 1.50
C GLY A 261 -16.87 4.27 1.28
N TYR A 262 -18.11 4.16 0.81
CA TYR A 262 -19.03 5.29 0.70
C TYR A 262 -19.33 5.92 2.07
N ALA A 263 -19.73 5.12 3.07
CA ALA A 263 -20.00 5.61 4.42
C ALA A 263 -18.74 6.19 5.09
N ALA A 264 -17.59 5.53 4.94
CA ALA A 264 -16.32 6.05 5.45
C ALA A 264 -15.89 7.36 4.78
N SER A 265 -16.35 7.63 3.55
CA SER A 265 -16.04 8.86 2.82
C SER A 265 -16.53 10.12 3.52
N PHE A 266 -17.62 10.05 4.30
CA PHE A 266 -18.15 11.19 5.05
C PHE A 266 -17.17 11.77 6.05
N LYS A 267 -16.25 10.95 6.58
CA LYS A 267 -15.17 11.40 7.47
C LYS A 267 -14.10 12.21 6.74
N THR A 268 -14.00 12.11 5.42
CA THR A 268 -12.98 12.81 4.61
C THR A 268 -13.58 13.94 3.77
N SER A 269 -14.80 13.78 3.27
CA SER A 269 -15.53 14.79 2.48
C SER A 269 -15.89 16.04 3.28
N THR A 270 -16.15 15.87 4.58
CA THR A 270 -16.35 16.97 5.54
C THR A 270 -15.14 17.91 5.61
N PHE A 271 -13.93 17.40 5.36
CA PHE A 271 -12.72 18.21 5.34
C PHE A 271 -12.44 18.90 3.99
N SER A 272 -12.89 18.32 2.87
CA SER A 272 -12.60 18.86 1.53
C SER A 272 -13.52 20.02 1.14
N GLU A 273 -14.82 19.96 1.49
CA GLU A 273 -15.82 20.96 1.07
C GLU A 273 -16.88 21.31 2.15
N PRO A 274 -16.50 21.85 3.32
CA PRO A 274 -17.43 22.07 4.43
C PRO A 274 -18.60 23.01 4.09
N LYS A 275 -18.36 24.10 3.35
CA LYS A 275 -19.40 25.05 2.95
C LYS A 275 -20.44 24.47 1.97
N LEU A 276 -20.02 23.52 1.13
CA LEU A 276 -20.94 22.84 0.20
C LEU A 276 -21.81 21.83 0.95
N LEU A 277 -21.24 21.12 1.94
CA LEU A 277 -21.99 20.23 2.81
C LEU A 277 -23.02 20.99 3.64
N GLU A 278 -22.64 22.11 4.25
CA GLU A 278 -23.59 22.97 4.98
C GLU A 278 -24.74 23.45 4.08
N LYS A 279 -24.43 23.92 2.85
CA LYS A 279 -25.46 24.34 1.90
C LYS A 279 -26.39 23.20 1.47
N ARG A 280 -25.84 22.00 1.22
CA ARG A 280 -26.64 20.81 0.85
C ARG A 280 -27.52 20.36 2.01
N ALA A 281 -26.96 20.23 3.21
CA ALA A 281 -27.68 19.85 4.41
C ALA A 281 -28.80 20.87 4.74
N PHE A 282 -28.53 22.16 4.59
CA PHE A 282 -29.54 23.21 4.79
C PHE A 282 -30.68 23.11 3.75
N LYS A 283 -30.34 22.89 2.47
CA LYS A 283 -31.35 22.72 1.41
C LYS A 283 -32.22 21.49 1.63
N GLU A 284 -31.63 20.36 2.01
CA GLU A 284 -32.36 19.12 2.29
C GLU A 284 -33.24 19.25 3.54
N ARG A 285 -32.75 19.93 4.58
CA ARG A 285 -33.53 20.19 5.80
C ARG A 285 -34.76 21.06 5.53
N ILE A 286 -34.61 22.13 4.73
CA ILE A 286 -35.76 22.94 4.30
C ILE A 286 -36.79 22.10 3.55
N VAL A 287 -36.35 21.23 2.64
CA VAL A 287 -37.26 20.36 1.88
C VAL A 287 -37.97 19.39 2.83
N SER A 288 -37.25 18.73 3.74
CA SER A 288 -37.82 17.83 4.75
C SER A 288 -38.84 18.53 5.66
N ASP A 289 -38.53 19.73 6.13
CA ASP A 289 -39.42 20.52 6.98
C ASP A 289 -40.67 20.98 6.21
N TYR A 290 -40.55 21.25 4.90
CA TYR A 290 -41.67 21.55 4.01
C TYR A 290 -42.62 20.37 3.85
N TRP A 291 -42.10 19.15 3.65
CA TRP A 291 -42.93 17.94 3.53
C TRP A 291 -43.62 17.60 4.85
N ALA A 292 -42.97 17.83 6.01
CA ALA A 292 -43.57 17.65 7.33
C ALA A 292 -44.67 18.67 7.65
N TRP A 293 -44.67 19.85 7.01
CA TRP A 293 -45.74 20.85 7.13
C TRP A 293 -46.94 20.57 6.21
N CYS A 294 -46.77 19.76 5.17
CA CYS A 294 -47.81 19.42 4.21
C CYS A 294 -48.51 18.06 4.48
N SER A 295 -48.13 17.38 5.56
CA SER A 295 -48.69 16.10 6.04
C SER A 295 -49.34 16.27 7.40
#